data_AF-A0A2V9IM03-F1
#
_entry.id   AF-A0A2V9IM03-F1
#
_cell.length_a   1.000
_cell.length_b   1.000
_cell.length_c   1.000
_cell.angle_alpha   90.00
_cell.angle_beta   90.00
_cell.angle_gamma   90.00
#
_symmetry.space_group_name_H-M   'P 1'
#
loop_
_entity.id
_entity.type
_entity.pdbx_description
1 polymer ?
#
loop_
_entity_poly.entity_id
_entity_poly.type
_entity_poly.pdbx_seq_one_letter_code
_entity_poly.pdbx_strand_id
1 'polypeptide(L)'
;MVARQSVPVVGAQGSPYLQKGHWQLFAGYRYQRSDRHFTGKHEDTGRLTEHSEVINTVNLLDIAATYAVNQRLNLSLSFPFLFANRSNPIREAGVVVDRYTTRTRNLGDMSFMARTWVLDPEVHKEQNLSLGIGVKFPTGDPAVQDLHRPTRTTTLIRAVDQSIQPGDGGWGAIVDVQAFKRIWKTTFSAAATYLINP
;
A
#
# COMPACT_ATOMS: atom_id res chain seq x y z
N MET A 1 -5.21 5.83 3.18
CA MET A 1 -3.94 5.18 2.82
C MET A 1 -4.17 4.09 1.78
N VAL A 2 -3.69 4.31 0.55
CA VAL A 2 -3.76 3.35 -0.56
C VAL A 2 -2.47 2.54 -0.57
N ALA A 3 -2.60 1.25 -0.25
CA ALA A 3 -1.76 0.13 -0.66
C ALA A 3 -1.35 -0.76 0.52
N ARG A 4 -1.82 -2.01 0.42
CA ARG A 4 -1.52 -3.13 1.30
C ARG A 4 -0.02 -3.26 1.58
N GLN A 5 0.30 -3.34 2.87
CA GLN A 5 1.59 -3.66 3.47
C GLN A 5 1.94 -5.13 3.14
N SER A 6 3.13 -5.36 2.57
CA SER A 6 3.83 -6.64 2.32
C SER A 6 2.98 -7.93 2.17
N VAL A 7 3.03 -8.54 0.98
CA VAL A 7 2.50 -9.89 0.77
C VAL A 7 3.39 -10.89 1.52
N PRO A 8 2.83 -11.90 2.21
CA PRO A 8 3.63 -12.99 2.76
C PRO A 8 4.41 -13.67 1.62
N VAL A 9 5.72 -13.55 1.62
CA VAL A 9 6.57 -14.38 0.76
C VAL A 9 6.74 -15.71 1.48
N VAL A 10 5.83 -16.64 1.20
CA VAL A 10 6.03 -18.04 1.59
C VAL A 10 7.10 -18.58 0.64
N GLY A 11 8.28 -18.87 1.22
CA GLY A 11 9.58 -19.08 0.58
C GLY A 11 9.61 -19.65 -0.84
N ALA A 12 10.39 -18.98 -1.71
CA ALA A 12 10.85 -19.50 -2.99
C ALA A 12 12.02 -20.52 -2.86
N GLN A 13 12.57 -20.72 -1.65
CA GLN A 13 13.75 -21.56 -1.38
C GLN A 13 13.49 -22.72 -0.41
N GLY A 14 12.57 -23.63 -0.74
CA GLY A 14 12.45 -24.95 -0.08
C GLY A 14 11.98 -24.99 1.39
N SER A 15 12.03 -23.87 2.12
CA SER A 15 11.52 -23.70 3.48
C SER A 15 10.67 -22.42 3.55
N PRO A 16 9.50 -22.46 4.22
CA PRO A 16 8.68 -21.27 4.46
C PRO A 16 9.28 -20.34 5.53
N TYR A 17 10.41 -20.72 6.15
CA TYR A 17 11.04 -20.01 7.27
C TYR A 17 12.38 -19.39 6.91
N LEU A 18 12.57 -18.14 7.32
CA LEU A 18 13.87 -17.47 7.32
C LEU A 18 14.74 -18.04 8.45
N GLN A 19 15.99 -18.39 8.14
CA GLN A 19 16.92 -18.95 9.15
C GLN A 19 17.45 -17.86 10.08
N LYS A 20 17.73 -18.21 11.33
CA LYS A 20 18.33 -17.29 12.32
C LYS A 20 19.56 -16.58 11.75
N GLY A 21 19.61 -15.27 11.91
CA GLY A 21 20.70 -14.41 11.46
C GLY A 21 20.65 -14.05 9.97
N HIS A 22 19.72 -14.60 9.20
CA HIS A 22 19.58 -14.26 7.78
C HIS A 22 18.72 -13.01 7.58
N TRP A 23 19.03 -12.34 6.47
CA TRP A 23 18.25 -11.25 5.93
C TRP A 23 17.41 -11.75 4.75
N GLN A 24 16.21 -11.23 4.65
CA GLN A 24 15.36 -11.33 3.47
C GLN A 24 15.05 -9.93 2.97
N LEU A 25 15.39 -9.68 1.71
CA LEU A 25 15.07 -8.44 1.03
C LEU A 25 13.88 -8.66 0.10
N PHE A 26 12.97 -7.70 0.08
CA PHE A 26 11.82 -7.67 -0.78
C PHE A 26 11.80 -6.36 -1.56
N ALA A 27 11.52 -6.45 -2.86
CA ALA A 27 11.21 -5.31 -3.70
C ALA A 27 9.98 -5.68 -4.53
N GLY A 28 8.92 -4.88 -4.42
CA GLY A 28 7.66 -5.08 -5.13
C GLY A 28 7.27 -3.82 -5.87
N TYR A 29 6.98 -3.95 -7.15
CA TYR A 29 6.42 -2.86 -7.96
C TYR A 29 4.94 -3.13 -8.25
N ARG A 30 4.09 -2.11 -8.11
CA ARG A 30 2.67 -2.18 -8.42
C ARG A 30 2.24 -0.96 -9.23
N TYR A 31 1.54 -1.23 -10.33
CA TYR A 31 0.82 -0.22 -11.10
C TYR A 31 -0.69 -0.32 -10.82
N GLN A 32 -1.35 0.82 -10.64
CA GLN A 32 -2.80 0.90 -10.48
C GLN A 32 -3.33 2.08 -11.29
N ARG A 33 -4.47 1.87 -11.96
CA ARG A 33 -5.24 2.94 -12.60
C ARG A 33 -6.69 2.87 -12.11
N SER A 34 -7.26 4.01 -11.74
CA SER A 34 -8.67 4.15 -11.41
C SER A 34 -9.29 5.27 -12.23
N ASP A 35 -10.37 4.99 -12.94
CA ASP A 35 -11.10 5.93 -13.79
C ASP A 35 -12.63 5.85 -13.65
N ARG A 36 -13.13 4.90 -12.87
CA ARG A 36 -14.57 4.75 -12.59
C ARG A 36 -14.93 5.33 -11.24
N HIS A 37 -16.11 5.93 -11.16
CA HIS A 37 -16.62 6.56 -9.94
C HIS A 37 -17.86 5.84 -9.44
N PHE A 38 -17.90 5.58 -8.13
CA PHE A 38 -19.01 4.91 -7.47
C PHE A 38 -19.49 5.75 -6.29
N THR A 39 -20.81 5.94 -6.18
CA THR A 39 -21.46 6.47 -4.98
C THR A 39 -22.21 5.31 -4.31
N GLY A 40 -21.64 4.80 -3.22
CA GLY A 40 -22.12 3.55 -2.62
C GLY A 40 -22.02 2.38 -3.60
N LYS A 41 -23.17 1.83 -4.01
CA LYS A 41 -23.26 0.71 -4.97
C LYS A 41 -23.52 1.15 -6.41
N HIS A 42 -23.75 2.44 -6.66
CA HIS A 42 -24.14 2.95 -7.98
C HIS A 42 -22.91 3.51 -8.71
N GLU A 43 -22.65 3.01 -9.91
CA GLU A 43 -21.62 3.57 -10.81
C GLU A 43 -22.14 4.87 -11.43
N ASP A 44 -21.37 5.95 -11.35
CA ASP A 44 -21.69 7.23 -12.00
C ASP A 44 -21.23 7.19 -13.46
N THR A 45 -22.03 6.51 -14.30
CA THR A 45 -21.75 6.37 -15.73
C THR A 45 -21.82 7.70 -16.48
N GLY A 46 -22.52 8.71 -15.93
CA GLY A 46 -22.60 10.05 -16.51
C GLY A 46 -21.22 10.71 -16.64
N ARG A 47 -20.30 10.43 -15.71
CA ARG A 47 -18.92 10.94 -15.80
C ARG A 47 -18.15 10.41 -16.99
N LEU A 48 -18.42 9.17 -17.39
CA LEU A 48 -17.81 8.56 -18.56
C LEU A 48 -18.32 9.22 -19.85
N THR A 49 -19.63 9.46 -19.93
CA THR A 49 -20.25 10.14 -21.07
C THR A 49 -19.82 11.60 -21.19
N GLU A 50 -19.65 12.30 -20.07
CA GLU A 50 -19.21 13.71 -20.02
C GLU A 50 -17.68 13.88 -20.05
N HIS A 51 -16.90 12.80 -20.05
CA HIS A 51 -15.43 12.84 -19.93
C HIS A 51 -14.91 13.58 -18.69
N SER A 52 -15.67 13.49 -17.58
CA SER A 52 -15.39 14.17 -16.31
C SER A 52 -14.84 13.24 -15.22
N GLU A 53 -14.40 12.05 -15.59
CA GLU A 53 -13.82 11.06 -14.70
C GLU A 53 -12.61 11.66 -14.00
N VAL A 54 -12.38 11.27 -12.75
CA VAL A 54 -11.11 11.55 -12.07
C VAL A 54 -10.24 10.32 -12.28
N ILE A 55 -9.09 10.52 -12.92
CA ILE A 55 -8.21 9.41 -13.30
C ILE A 55 -6.98 9.45 -12.41
N ASN A 56 -6.82 8.45 -11.55
CA ASN A 56 -5.57 8.25 -10.81
C ASN A 56 -4.74 7.18 -11.50
N THR A 57 -3.45 7.45 -11.64
CA THR A 57 -2.45 6.48 -12.04
C THR A 57 -1.37 6.45 -10.97
N VAL A 58 -1.23 5.32 -10.30
CA VAL A 58 -0.36 5.14 -9.15
C VAL A 58 0.67 4.06 -9.46
N ASN A 59 1.94 4.41 -9.28
CA ASN A 59 3.04 3.46 -9.25
C ASN A 59 3.58 3.41 -7.83
N LEU A 60 3.68 2.22 -7.27
CA LEU A 60 4.21 2.00 -5.93
C LEU A 60 5.40 1.05 -6.03
N LEU A 61 6.54 1.49 -5.48
CA LEU A 61 7.69 0.65 -5.24
C LEU A 61 7.80 0.42 -3.73
N ASP A 62 7.58 -0.81 -3.28
CA ASP A 62 7.71 -1.19 -1.87
C ASP A 62 9.03 -1.96 -1.69
N ILE A 63 9.90 -1.44 -0.84
CA ILE A 63 11.16 -2.09 -0.45
C ILE A 63 11.04 -2.48 1.01
N ALA A 64 11.35 -3.73 1.34
CA ALA A 64 11.39 -4.17 2.72
C ALA A 64 12.61 -5.04 3.02
N ALA A 65 13.10 -4.92 4.25
CA ALA A 65 14.15 -5.76 4.79
C ALA A 65 13.62 -6.48 6.03
N THR A 66 13.80 -7.80 6.09
CA THR A 66 13.42 -8.63 7.23
C THR A 66 14.65 -9.34 7.77
N TYR A 67 14.84 -9.29 9.09
CA TYR A 67 15.89 -9.97 9.80
C TYR A 67 15.32 -11.03 10.74
N ALA A 68 15.80 -12.27 10.64
CA ALA A 68 15.45 -13.33 11.56
C ALA A 68 16.32 -13.27 12.81
N VAL A 69 15.78 -12.70 13.89
CA VAL A 69 16.47 -12.61 15.19
C VAL A 69 16.73 -14.02 15.76
N ASN A 70 15.73 -14.90 15.61
CA ASN A 70 15.84 -16.32 15.92
C ASN A 70 14.94 -17.11 14.96
N GLN A 71 14.76 -18.41 15.21
CA GLN A 71 13.98 -19.28 14.33
C GLN A 71 12.50 -18.86 14.22
N ARG A 72 11.96 -18.18 15.25
CA ARG A 72 10.55 -17.76 15.33
C ARG A 72 10.35 -16.28 15.07
N LEU A 73 11.21 -15.43 15.65
CA LEU A 73 11.08 -13.97 15.65
C LEU A 73 11.79 -13.33 14.46
N ASN A 74 11.02 -12.59 13.68
CA ASN A 74 11.46 -11.76 12.57
C ASN A 74 11.15 -10.28 12.85
N LEU A 75 12.07 -9.39 12.48
CA LEU A 75 11.87 -7.95 12.47
C LEU A 75 11.91 -7.44 11.04
N SER A 76 10.94 -6.63 10.64
CA SER A 76 10.81 -6.12 9.28
C SER A 76 10.68 -4.60 9.27
N LEU A 77 11.35 -3.94 8.33
CA LEU A 77 11.20 -2.51 8.04
C LEU A 77 10.78 -2.34 6.56
N SER A 78 9.79 -1.50 6.29
CA SER A 78 9.29 -1.24 4.93
C SER A 78 9.38 0.24 4.54
N PHE A 79 9.68 0.47 3.27
CA PHE A 79 9.88 1.77 2.64
C PHE A 79 9.04 1.84 1.35
N PRO A 80 7.83 2.41 1.41
CA PRO A 80 7.01 2.59 0.23
C PRO A 80 7.38 3.89 -0.51
N PHE A 81 7.63 3.82 -1.80
CA PHE A 81 7.82 4.98 -2.68
C PHE A 81 6.62 5.11 -3.61
N LEU A 82 5.95 6.25 -3.55
CA LEU A 82 4.72 6.54 -4.30
C LEU A 82 5.02 7.52 -5.45
N PHE A 83 4.71 7.10 -6.68
CA PHE A 83 4.72 7.95 -7.87
C PHE A 83 3.32 7.96 -8.48
N ALA A 84 2.55 8.98 -8.13
CA ALA A 84 1.15 9.09 -8.45
C ALA A 84 0.86 10.34 -9.29
N ASN A 85 -0.04 10.18 -10.26
CA ASN A 85 -0.62 11.26 -11.04
C ASN A 85 -2.14 11.19 -10.89
N ARG A 86 -2.79 12.35 -10.79
CA ARG A 86 -4.24 12.47 -10.81
C ARG A 86 -4.63 13.48 -11.87
N SER A 87 -5.40 13.03 -12.87
CA SER A 87 -6.01 13.89 -13.86
C SER A 87 -7.41 14.29 -13.39
N ASN A 88 -7.67 15.59 -13.38
CA ASN A 88 -8.93 16.19 -12.97
C ASN A 88 -9.54 16.97 -14.15
N PRO A 89 -10.86 16.94 -14.35
CA PRO A 89 -11.52 17.75 -15.37
C PRO A 89 -11.49 19.25 -15.01
N ILE A 90 -11.37 20.08 -16.03
CA ILE A 90 -11.59 21.53 -15.98
C ILE A 90 -13.02 21.78 -16.46
N ARG A 91 -13.82 22.48 -15.64
CA ARG A 91 -15.21 22.80 -15.99
C ARG A 91 -15.41 24.31 -16.18
N GLU A 92 -16.14 24.67 -17.23
CA GLU A 92 -16.60 26.04 -17.50
C GLU A 92 -18.11 25.99 -17.77
N ALA A 93 -18.88 26.82 -17.06
CA ALA A 93 -20.35 26.80 -17.14
C ALA A 93 -20.99 25.40 -17.01
N GLY A 94 -20.37 24.51 -16.23
CA GLY A 94 -20.83 23.13 -16.01
C GLY A 94 -20.30 22.09 -17.01
N VAL A 95 -19.71 22.50 -18.12
CA VAL A 95 -19.21 21.60 -19.17
C VAL A 95 -17.72 21.30 -18.98
N VAL A 96 -17.28 20.07 -19.23
CA VAL A 96 -15.85 19.73 -19.26
C VAL A 96 -15.22 20.28 -20.52
N VAL A 97 -14.18 21.10 -20.36
CA VAL A 97 -13.52 21.78 -21.49
C VAL A 97 -12.05 21.38 -21.69
N ASP A 98 -11.42 20.83 -20.65
CA ASP A 98 -10.03 20.35 -20.65
C ASP A 98 -9.76 19.55 -19.37
N ARG A 99 -8.50 19.16 -19.11
CA ARG A 99 -8.06 18.45 -17.89
C ARG A 99 -6.71 18.97 -17.40
N TYR A 100 -6.51 18.98 -16.09
CA TYR A 100 -5.19 19.22 -15.48
C TYR A 100 -4.73 18.03 -14.67
N THR A 101 -3.42 17.93 -14.44
CA THR A 101 -2.82 16.82 -13.67
C THR A 101 -2.08 17.33 -12.45
N THR A 102 -2.40 16.76 -11.30
CA THR A 102 -1.61 16.91 -10.07
C THR A 102 -0.76 15.67 -9.83
N ARG A 103 0.40 15.82 -9.20
CA ARG A 103 1.43 14.79 -9.12
C ARG A 103 2.04 14.69 -7.73
N THR A 104 2.51 13.50 -7.40
CA THR A 104 3.25 13.22 -6.16
C THR A 104 4.29 12.15 -6.42
N ARG A 105 5.50 12.37 -5.90
CA ARG A 105 6.67 11.50 -6.07
C ARG A 105 7.48 11.51 -4.79
N ASN A 106 7.04 10.74 -3.80
CA ASN A 106 7.57 10.85 -2.44
C ASN A 106 7.65 9.47 -1.76
N LEU A 107 8.47 9.43 -0.71
CA LEU A 107 8.40 8.37 0.29
C LEU A 107 7.01 8.44 0.96
N GLY A 108 6.38 7.29 1.15
CA GLY A 108 5.16 7.15 1.94
C GLY A 108 5.45 6.84 3.40
N ASP A 109 4.42 6.44 4.12
CA ASP A 109 4.55 6.07 5.53
C ASP A 109 5.29 4.74 5.69
N MET A 110 6.47 4.81 6.30
CA MET A 110 7.27 3.63 6.63
C MET A 110 6.59 2.80 7.70
N SER A 111 6.95 1.51 7.78
CA SER A 111 6.45 0.65 8.85
C SER A 111 7.52 -0.28 9.39
N PHE A 112 7.44 -0.53 10.69
CA PHE A 112 8.25 -1.54 11.39
C PHE A 112 7.32 -2.60 11.96
N MET A 113 7.67 -3.87 11.77
CA MET A 113 6.88 -5.02 12.23
C MET A 113 7.78 -6.02 12.96
N ALA A 114 7.31 -6.54 14.09
CA ALA A 114 7.85 -7.74 14.73
C ALA A 114 6.85 -8.88 14.54
N ARG A 115 7.30 -10.02 14.00
CA ARG A 115 6.47 -11.20 13.77
C ARG A 115 7.08 -12.44 14.40
N THR A 116 6.27 -13.27 15.03
CA THR A 116 6.72 -14.52 15.64
C THR A 116 5.90 -15.71 15.15
N TRP A 117 6.58 -16.80 14.79
CA TRP A 117 5.94 -18.09 14.58
C TRP A 117 5.46 -18.68 15.90
N VAL A 118 4.22 -19.15 15.93
CA VAL A 118 3.58 -19.76 17.11
C VAL A 118 4.07 -21.19 17.30
N LEU A 119 4.07 -21.98 16.23
CA LEU A 119 4.57 -23.36 16.26
C LEU A 119 6.07 -23.39 15.98
N ASP A 120 6.75 -24.41 16.53
CA ASP A 120 8.17 -24.62 16.31
C ASP A 120 8.49 -24.84 14.82
N PRO A 121 9.25 -23.95 14.17
CA PRO A 121 9.56 -24.04 12.75
C PRO A 121 10.42 -25.25 12.37
N GLU A 122 11.22 -25.81 13.28
CA GLU A 122 12.04 -26.99 13.01
C GLU A 122 11.19 -28.25 12.91
N VAL A 123 10.15 -28.32 13.75
CA VAL A 123 9.22 -29.46 13.83
C VAL A 123 8.10 -29.31 12.81
N HIS A 124 7.55 -28.11 12.64
CA HIS A 124 6.34 -27.86 11.85
C HIS A 124 6.67 -27.27 10.48
N LYS A 125 7.29 -28.05 9.59
CA LYS A 125 7.70 -27.56 8.26
C LYS A 125 6.54 -27.34 7.28
N GLU A 126 5.39 -27.97 7.55
CA GLU A 126 4.25 -27.99 6.65
C GLU A 126 3.08 -27.11 7.10
N GLN A 127 3.10 -26.57 8.31
CA GLN A 127 2.05 -25.68 8.79
C GLN A 127 2.58 -24.72 9.86
N ASN A 128 2.05 -23.50 9.89
CA ASN A 128 2.29 -22.60 11.00
C ASN A 128 1.29 -21.45 11.04
N LEU A 129 1.36 -20.70 12.13
CA LEU A 129 0.68 -19.46 12.40
C LEU A 129 1.74 -18.44 12.85
N SER A 130 1.72 -17.25 12.27
CA SER A 130 2.53 -16.10 12.65
C SER A 130 1.63 -15.03 13.23
N LEU A 131 2.07 -14.44 14.33
CA LEU A 131 1.44 -13.27 14.93
C LEU A 131 2.39 -12.08 14.81
N GLY A 132 1.86 -10.95 14.37
CA GLY A 132 2.63 -9.73 14.14
C GLY A 132 2.05 -8.52 14.85
N ILE A 133 2.95 -7.69 15.34
CA ILE A 133 2.65 -6.33 15.80
C ILE A 133 3.60 -5.34 15.14
N GLY A 134 3.19 -4.09 15.00
CA GLY A 134 4.07 -3.09 14.45
C GLY A 134 3.54 -1.67 14.54
N VAL A 135 4.35 -0.78 13.98
CA VAL A 135 4.13 0.66 14.02
C VAL A 135 4.31 1.23 12.62
N LYS A 136 3.38 2.09 12.23
CA LYS A 136 3.43 2.93 11.03
C LYS A 136 3.92 4.31 11.43
N PHE A 137 4.92 4.80 10.72
CA PHE A 137 5.55 6.11 10.95
C PHE A 137 4.98 7.14 9.98
N PRO A 138 4.71 8.38 10.42
CA PRO A 138 4.23 9.47 9.56
C PRO A 138 5.38 10.10 8.75
N THR A 139 6.09 9.30 7.95
CA THR A 139 7.23 9.74 7.15
C THR A 139 6.83 10.29 5.79
N GLY A 140 5.65 9.91 5.29
CA GLY A 140 5.10 10.47 4.06
C GLY A 140 4.50 11.84 4.30
N ASP A 141 4.77 12.78 3.39
CA ASP A 141 4.21 14.13 3.45
C ASP A 141 2.68 14.10 3.28
N PRO A 142 1.89 14.52 4.28
CA PRO A 142 0.43 14.50 4.21
C PRO A 142 -0.16 15.64 3.37
N ALA A 143 0.64 16.59 2.90
CA ALA A 143 0.16 17.83 2.27
C ALA A 143 1.03 18.28 1.10
N VAL A 144 1.53 17.32 0.29
CA VAL A 144 2.28 17.59 -0.94
C VAL A 144 1.52 18.59 -1.81
N GLN A 145 2.15 19.73 -2.10
CA GLN A 145 1.53 20.81 -2.85
C GLN A 145 1.73 20.63 -4.35
N ASP A 146 0.69 20.91 -5.14
CA ASP A 146 0.80 21.02 -6.60
C ASP A 146 -0.16 22.08 -7.15
N LEU A 147 0.08 22.48 -8.40
CA LEU A 147 -0.73 23.45 -9.12
C LEU A 147 -2.06 22.82 -9.54
N HIS A 148 -3.15 23.41 -9.05
CA HIS A 148 -4.50 23.09 -9.42
C HIS A 148 -5.03 24.12 -10.41
N ARG A 149 -5.76 23.65 -11.43
CA ARG A 149 -6.38 24.49 -12.45
C ARG A 149 -7.86 24.17 -12.59
N PRO A 150 -8.72 24.62 -11.66
CA PRO A 150 -10.15 24.28 -11.70
C PRO A 150 -10.88 24.88 -12.92
N THR A 151 -10.38 26.00 -13.44
CA THR A 151 -10.85 26.68 -14.67
C THR A 151 -9.64 27.02 -15.55
N ARG A 152 -9.85 27.44 -16.82
CA ARG A 152 -8.72 27.82 -17.69
C ARG A 152 -7.94 29.05 -17.21
N THR A 153 -8.59 29.94 -16.48
CA THR A 153 -8.02 31.22 -16.04
C THR A 153 -7.52 31.20 -14.60
N THR A 154 -7.91 30.20 -13.80
CA THR A 154 -7.56 30.12 -12.38
C THR A 154 -6.50 29.06 -12.15
N THR A 155 -5.40 29.46 -11.52
CA THR A 155 -4.37 28.53 -11.01
C THR A 155 -4.12 28.81 -9.54
N LEU A 156 -4.01 27.75 -8.74
CA LEU A 156 -3.81 27.83 -7.31
C LEU A 156 -2.92 26.70 -6.81
N ILE A 157 -2.04 26.98 -5.85
CA ILE A 157 -1.21 25.97 -5.19
C ILE A 157 -2.00 25.43 -4.00
N ARG A 158 -2.25 24.12 -3.98
CA ARG A 158 -2.92 23.42 -2.88
C ARG A 158 -2.36 22.02 -2.73
N ALA A 159 -2.62 21.42 -1.56
CA ALA A 159 -2.33 20.02 -1.33
C ALA A 159 -3.05 19.16 -2.39
N VAL A 160 -2.35 18.15 -2.88
CA VAL A 160 -2.95 17.14 -3.75
C VAL A 160 -4.07 16.39 -3.03
N ASP A 161 -4.99 15.82 -3.80
CA ASP A 161 -6.08 15.00 -3.25
C ASP A 161 -5.54 13.78 -2.50
N GLN A 162 -6.20 13.42 -1.40
CA GLN A 162 -5.91 12.26 -0.54
C GLN A 162 -5.70 10.94 -1.31
N SER A 163 -6.29 10.78 -2.50
CA SER A 163 -6.12 9.57 -3.31
C SER A 163 -4.69 9.38 -3.84
N ILE A 164 -3.88 10.45 -3.86
CA ILE A 164 -2.48 10.42 -4.32
C ILE A 164 -1.50 10.96 -3.29
N GLN A 165 -1.94 11.23 -2.05
CA GLN A 165 -1.05 11.62 -0.97
C GLN A 165 -0.16 10.44 -0.53
N PRO A 166 1.13 10.67 -0.26
CA PRO A 166 2.08 9.62 0.09
C PRO A 166 1.97 9.16 1.55
N GLY A 167 1.57 10.04 2.47
CA GLY A 167 1.34 9.73 3.87
C GLY A 167 0.05 10.36 4.37
N ASP A 168 -0.35 10.00 5.59
CA ASP A 168 -1.52 10.59 6.26
C ASP A 168 -1.13 11.47 7.48
N GLY A 169 0.17 11.56 7.79
CA GLY A 169 0.69 12.39 8.90
C GLY A 169 0.45 11.81 10.29
N GLY A 170 -0.21 10.65 10.39
CA GLY A 170 -0.53 9.98 11.64
C GLY A 170 0.38 8.78 11.92
N TRP A 171 0.65 8.55 13.20
CA TRP A 171 1.15 7.26 13.67
C TRP A 171 0.05 6.21 13.62
N GLY A 172 0.42 4.96 13.35
CA GLY A 172 -0.51 3.85 13.40
C GLY A 172 0.06 2.63 14.10
N ALA A 173 -0.80 1.83 14.73
CA ALA A 173 -0.45 0.52 15.25
C ALA A 173 -0.97 -0.57 14.31
N ILE A 174 -0.16 -1.58 14.05
CA ILE A 174 -0.49 -2.66 13.13
C ILE A 174 -0.53 -3.96 13.92
N VAL A 175 -1.55 -4.77 13.66
CA VAL A 175 -1.62 -6.16 14.11
C VAL A 175 -1.85 -7.02 12.88
N ASP A 176 -1.08 -8.10 12.73
CA ASP A 176 -1.29 -9.05 11.65
C ASP A 176 -1.22 -10.50 12.11
N VAL A 177 -1.86 -11.37 11.33
CA VAL A 177 -1.85 -12.81 11.49
C VAL A 177 -1.66 -13.43 10.12
N GLN A 178 -0.77 -14.41 10.03
CA GLN A 178 -0.52 -15.15 8.79
C GLN A 178 -0.47 -16.64 9.10
N ALA A 179 -1.11 -17.46 8.28
CA ALA A 179 -1.09 -18.90 8.44
C ALA A 179 -0.82 -19.59 7.12
N PHE A 180 -0.17 -20.74 7.17
CA PHE A 180 -0.08 -21.63 6.02
C PHE A 180 -0.23 -23.08 6.46
N LYS A 181 -0.69 -23.91 5.52
CA LYS A 181 -0.74 -25.36 5.66
C LYS A 181 -0.55 -26.03 4.31
N ARG A 182 0.39 -26.96 4.25
CA ARG A 182 0.62 -27.83 3.10
C ARG A 182 -0.21 -29.09 3.25
N ILE A 183 -0.94 -29.43 2.21
CA ILE A 183 -1.73 -30.65 2.08
C ILE A 183 -1.30 -31.28 0.76
N TRP A 184 -0.60 -32.42 0.85
CA TRP A 184 0.06 -33.07 -0.29
C TRP A 184 1.07 -32.15 -1.01
N LYS A 185 0.79 -31.78 -2.26
CA LYS A 185 1.62 -30.90 -3.09
C LYS A 185 1.10 -29.45 -3.11
N THR A 186 0.02 -29.15 -2.38
CA THR A 186 -0.65 -27.85 -2.39
C THR A 186 -0.42 -27.13 -1.06
N THR A 187 -0.02 -25.86 -1.12
CA THR A 187 0.09 -25.00 0.07
C THR A 187 -1.06 -24.01 0.10
N PHE A 188 -1.85 -24.05 1.16
CA PHE A 188 -2.88 -23.07 1.47
C PHE A 188 -2.29 -22.00 2.38
N SER A 189 -2.64 -20.75 2.15
CA SER A 189 -2.23 -19.63 3.00
C SER A 189 -3.38 -18.67 3.25
N ALA A 190 -3.36 -18.03 4.42
CA ALA A 190 -4.31 -17.02 4.82
C ALA A 190 -3.55 -15.89 5.54
N ALA A 191 -4.01 -14.66 5.38
CA ALA A 191 -3.44 -13.50 6.06
C ALA A 191 -4.54 -12.48 6.40
N ALA A 192 -4.46 -11.93 7.60
CA ALA A 192 -5.30 -10.85 8.09
C ALA A 192 -4.41 -9.75 8.70
N THR A 193 -4.78 -8.49 8.47
CA THR A 193 -4.05 -7.34 8.99
C THR A 193 -5.05 -6.27 9.38
N TYR A 194 -4.79 -5.60 10.50
CA TYR A 194 -5.55 -4.46 10.96
C TYR A 194 -4.60 -3.31 11.28
N LEU A 195 -4.87 -2.14 10.69
CA LEU A 195 -4.15 -0.90 10.96
C LEU A 195 -5.08 -0.02 11.80
N ILE A 196 -4.65 0.24 13.03
CA ILE A 196 -5.26 1.21 13.94
C ILE A 196 -4.62 2.56 13.60
N ASN A 197 -5.39 3.43 12.96
CA ASN A 197 -4.98 4.79 12.62
C ASN A 197 -5.94 5.77 13.31
N PRO A 198 -5.44 6.91 13.82
CA PRO A 198 -6.29 7.98 14.37
C PRO A 198 -7.22 8.59 13.33
#